data_AF-W8AI06-F1
#
_entry.id   AF-W8AI06-F1
#
_cell.length_a   1.000
_cell.length_b   1.000
_cell.length_c   1.000
_cell.angle_alpha   90.00
_cell.angle_beta   90.00
_cell.angle_gamma   90.00
#
_symmetry.space_group_name_H-M   'P 1'
#
loop_
_entity.id
_entity.type
_entity.pdbx_description
1 polymer ?
#
loop_
_entity_poly.entity_id
_entity_poly.type
_entity_poly.pdbx_seq_one_letter_code
_entity_poly.pdbx_strand_id
1 'polypeptide(L)'
;MSTAARLIILVLIAYTAMQPLTTNADTKVLNILSLNQPGSGSRYEVISLENVGTPDEELVVKGNRTTELGPPNSEGLIIMEITEFTADKTGYHAHTRIVAIPAAETRLSPGALMSAAG
;
A
#
# COMPACT_ATOMS: atom_id res chain seq x y z
N MET A 1 -36.51 -13.32 34.59
CA MET A 1 -36.29 -13.36 33.13
C MET A 1 -37.09 -14.50 32.53
N SER A 2 -37.90 -14.24 31.51
CA SER A 2 -38.66 -15.28 30.82
C SER A 2 -37.74 -16.19 29.99
N THR A 3 -38.16 -17.42 29.74
CA THR A 3 -37.51 -18.37 28.83
C THR A 3 -37.31 -17.79 27.44
N ALA A 4 -38.25 -16.98 26.96
CA ALA A 4 -38.15 -16.26 25.69
C ALA A 4 -36.97 -15.28 25.65
N ALA A 5 -36.75 -14.51 26.73
CA ALA A 5 -35.63 -13.56 26.81
C ALA A 5 -34.26 -14.27 26.79
N ARG A 6 -34.17 -15.46 27.42
CA ARG A 6 -32.95 -16.27 27.39
C ARG A 6 -32.64 -16.84 26.00
N LEU A 7 -33.69 -17.21 25.25
CA LEU A 7 -33.54 -17.74 23.90
C LEU A 7 -33.02 -16.67 22.92
N ILE A 8 -33.55 -15.44 23.02
CA ILE A 8 -33.12 -14.31 22.18
C ILE A 8 -31.65 -13.97 22.43
N ILE A 9 -31.22 -13.97 23.70
CA ILE A 9 -29.83 -13.70 24.07
C ILE A 9 -28.91 -14.80 23.51
N LEU A 10 -29.32 -16.08 23.60
CA LEU A 10 -28.55 -17.19 23.02
C LEU A 10 -28.42 -17.09 21.50
N VAL A 11 -29.48 -16.69 20.80
CA VAL A 11 -29.45 -16.47 19.34
C VAL A 11 -28.54 -15.31 18.96
N LEU A 12 -28.58 -14.20 19.71
CA LEU A 12 -27.68 -13.06 19.49
C LEU A 12 -26.21 -13.42 19.72
N ILE A 13 -25.90 -14.16 20.78
CA ILE A 13 -24.54 -14.64 21.06
C ILE A 13 -24.05 -15.58 19.95
N ALA A 14 -24.91 -16.51 19.51
CA ALA A 14 -24.59 -17.41 18.40
C ALA A 14 -24.37 -16.66 17.08
N TYR A 15 -25.17 -15.62 16.81
CA TYR A 15 -25.02 -14.74 15.64
C TYR A 15 -23.71 -13.95 15.68
N THR A 16 -23.30 -13.43 16.84
CA THR A 16 -22.00 -12.75 17.00
C THR A 16 -20.82 -13.71 16.94
N ALA A 17 -20.99 -14.97 17.38
CA ALA A 17 -19.95 -15.99 17.31
C ALA A 17 -19.78 -16.58 15.88
N MET A 18 -20.78 -16.38 15.00
CA MET A 18 -20.71 -16.70 13.58
C MET A 18 -20.17 -15.54 12.73
N GLN A 19 -19.74 -14.43 13.33
CA GLN A 19 -18.94 -13.46 12.59
C GLN A 19 -17.72 -14.20 12.04
N PRO A 20 -17.44 -14.10 10.72
CA PRO A 20 -16.32 -14.80 10.13
C PRO A 20 -15.07 -14.40 10.94
N LEU A 21 -14.38 -15.40 11.50
CA LEU A 21 -12.96 -15.25 11.81
C LEU A 21 -12.38 -14.65 10.54
N THR A 22 -11.92 -13.40 10.63
CA THR A 22 -11.23 -12.73 9.54
C THR A 22 -9.92 -13.49 9.35
N THR A 23 -9.97 -14.60 8.61
CA THR A 23 -8.82 -15.20 7.98
C THR A 23 -8.14 -14.04 7.27
N ASN A 24 -6.82 -13.84 7.48
CA ASN A 24 -6.04 -12.92 6.67
C ASN A 24 -6.40 -13.22 5.22
N ALA A 25 -7.21 -12.35 4.62
CA ALA A 25 -7.79 -12.65 3.35
C ALA A 25 -6.65 -12.55 2.33
N ASP A 26 -6.50 -13.57 1.49
CA ASP A 26 -5.30 -13.70 0.66
C ASP A 26 -5.12 -12.47 -0.22
N THR A 27 -3.90 -11.95 -0.30
CA THR A 27 -3.51 -10.95 -1.30
C THR A 27 -2.93 -11.68 -2.51
N LYS A 28 -3.53 -11.48 -3.68
CA LYS A 28 -3.00 -12.00 -4.95
C LYS A 28 -2.38 -10.87 -5.76
N VAL A 29 -1.06 -10.88 -5.89
CA VAL A 29 -0.37 -9.97 -6.82
C VAL A 29 -0.71 -10.36 -8.26
N LEU A 30 -1.26 -9.40 -9.01
CA LEU A 30 -1.63 -9.58 -10.41
C LEU A 30 -0.52 -9.10 -11.33
N ASN A 31 0.11 -7.97 -10.99
CA ASN A 31 1.19 -7.40 -11.78
C ASN A 31 2.12 -6.52 -10.94
N ILE A 32 3.36 -6.37 -11.42
CA ILE A 32 4.34 -5.44 -10.87
C ILE A 32 4.89 -4.61 -12.03
N LEU A 33 4.73 -3.29 -11.95
CA LEU A 33 5.40 -2.35 -12.85
C LEU A 33 6.65 -1.81 -12.14
N SER A 34 7.80 -1.92 -12.78
CA SER A 34 9.05 -1.32 -12.31
C SER A 34 9.72 -0.61 -13.47
N LEU A 35 9.73 0.72 -13.40
CA LEU A 35 10.37 1.59 -14.37
C LEU A 35 11.49 2.36 -13.67
N ASN A 36 12.68 2.32 -14.25
CA ASN A 36 13.81 3.13 -13.83
C ASN A 36 14.34 3.89 -15.05
N GLN A 37 14.27 5.21 -15.01
CA GLN A 37 14.80 6.10 -16.04
C GLN A 37 15.95 6.92 -15.44
N PRO A 38 17.20 6.55 -15.76
CA PRO A 38 18.38 7.26 -15.25
C PRO A 38 18.29 8.77 -15.50
N GLY A 39 18.49 9.58 -14.46
CA GLY A 39 18.47 11.04 -14.54
C GLY A 39 17.10 11.69 -14.68
N SER A 40 16.01 10.92 -14.59
CA SER A 40 14.63 11.42 -14.59
C SER A 40 13.91 10.96 -13.31
N GLY A 41 13.96 9.66 -13.01
CA GLY A 41 13.35 9.11 -11.82
C GLY A 41 12.95 7.65 -11.99
N SER A 42 12.14 7.17 -11.06
CA SER A 42 11.66 5.79 -11.07
C SER A 42 10.18 5.70 -10.71
N ARG A 43 9.57 4.58 -11.06
CA ARG A 43 8.20 4.26 -10.69
C ARG A 43 8.11 2.77 -10.37
N TYR A 44 7.50 2.48 -9.24
CA TYR A 44 7.18 1.12 -8.80
C TYR A 44 5.70 1.03 -8.50
N GLU A 45 5.04 0.00 -9.01
CA GLU A 45 3.63 -0.27 -8.72
C GLU A 45 3.42 -1.75 -8.56
N VAL A 46 2.58 -2.10 -7.58
CA VAL A 46 2.02 -3.42 -7.39
C VAL A 46 0.53 -3.30 -7.59
N ILE A 47 0.01 -4.10 -8.52
CA ILE A 47 -1.42 -4.27 -8.76
C ILE A 47 -1.79 -5.60 -8.14
N SER A 48 -2.65 -5.58 -7.13
CA SER A 48 -3.07 -6.76 -6.39
C SER A 48 -4.58 -6.83 -6.24
N LEU A 49 -5.08 -8.05 -6.11
CA LEU A 49 -6.40 -8.33 -5.59
C LEU A 49 -6.25 -8.57 -4.09
N GLU A 50 -6.79 -7.67 -3.27
CA GLU A 50 -6.82 -7.79 -1.81
C GLU A 50 -8.15 -8.44 -1.38
N ASN A 51 -8.12 -9.12 -0.23
CA ASN A 51 -9.25 -9.85 0.33
C ASN A 51 -9.90 -10.89 -0.61
N VAL A 52 -9.08 -11.63 -1.35
CA VAL A 52 -9.55 -12.59 -2.37
C VAL A 52 -10.52 -13.60 -1.78
N GLY A 53 -11.65 -13.82 -2.47
CA GLY A 53 -12.69 -14.78 -2.07
C GLY A 53 -13.58 -14.32 -0.93
N THR A 54 -13.52 -13.05 -0.53
CA THR A 54 -14.41 -12.45 0.48
C THR A 54 -15.35 -11.42 -0.15
N PRO A 55 -16.43 -11.01 0.55
CA PRO A 55 -17.27 -9.89 0.10
C PRO A 55 -16.54 -8.55 -0.03
N ASP A 56 -15.35 -8.42 0.58
CA ASP A 56 -14.51 -7.23 0.55
C ASP A 56 -13.37 -7.33 -0.49
N GLU A 57 -13.45 -8.29 -1.42
CA GLU A 57 -12.49 -8.46 -2.50
C GLU A 57 -12.37 -7.19 -3.34
N GLU A 58 -11.13 -6.78 -3.61
CA GLU A 58 -10.88 -5.47 -4.18
C GLU A 58 -9.58 -5.40 -4.98
N LEU A 59 -9.63 -4.70 -6.13
CA LEU A 59 -8.43 -4.36 -6.88
C LEU A 59 -7.74 -3.15 -6.24
N VAL A 60 -6.53 -3.34 -5.76
CA VAL A 60 -5.72 -2.31 -5.12
C VAL A 60 -4.44 -2.08 -5.93
N VAL A 61 -4.11 -0.82 -6.17
CA VAL A 61 -2.85 -0.41 -6.79
C VAL A 61 -2.05 0.40 -5.79
N LYS A 62 -0.90 -0.11 -5.36
CA LYS A 62 0.01 0.59 -4.45
C LYS A 62 1.34 0.83 -5.14
N GLY A 63 1.93 1.99 -4.92
CA GLY A 63 3.18 2.30 -5.60
C GLY A 63 3.90 3.50 -5.05
N ASN A 64 5.08 3.73 -5.61
CA ASN A 64 5.85 4.95 -5.42
C ASN A 64 6.40 5.46 -6.75
N ARG A 65 6.63 6.76 -6.81
CA ARG A 65 7.32 7.45 -7.88
C ARG A 65 8.40 8.34 -7.28
N THR A 66 9.60 8.26 -7.83
CA THR A 66 10.68 9.21 -7.53
C THR A 66 10.95 10.08 -8.74
N THR A 67 11.33 11.33 -8.52
CA THR A 67 11.74 12.27 -9.57
C THR A 67 12.90 13.12 -9.05
N GLU A 68 13.98 13.18 -9.81
CA GLU A 68 15.14 14.04 -9.49
C GLU A 68 14.81 15.48 -9.87
N LEU A 69 14.96 16.42 -8.94
CA LEU A 69 14.62 17.84 -9.15
C LEU A 69 15.80 18.68 -9.64
N GLY A 70 16.92 18.03 -9.99
CA GLY A 70 18.11 18.69 -10.50
C GLY A 70 19.38 17.87 -10.27
N PRO A 71 20.53 18.37 -10.75
CA PRO A 71 21.81 17.73 -10.50
C PRO A 71 22.19 17.79 -9.00
N PRO A 72 23.16 16.97 -8.55
CA PRO A 72 23.70 17.07 -7.20
C PRO A 72 24.17 18.49 -6.86
N ASN A 73 23.93 18.94 -5.63
CA ASN A 73 24.45 20.20 -5.12
C ASN A 73 25.96 20.11 -4.81
N SER A 74 26.57 21.18 -4.29
CA SER A 74 27.99 21.21 -3.95
C SER A 74 28.41 20.21 -2.86
N GLU A 75 27.44 19.66 -2.13
CA GLU A 75 27.63 18.62 -1.10
C GLU A 75 27.41 17.20 -1.64
N GLY A 76 27.12 17.06 -2.95
CA GLY A 76 26.84 15.77 -3.59
C GLY A 76 25.45 15.19 -3.30
N LEU A 77 24.53 16.01 -2.78
CA LEU A 77 23.15 15.62 -2.50
C LEU A 77 22.25 15.89 -3.72
N ILE A 78 21.43 14.91 -4.08
CA ILE A 78 20.36 15.05 -5.07
C ILE A 78 19.06 15.35 -4.33
N ILE A 79 18.36 16.39 -4.76
CA ILE A 79 17.01 16.69 -4.30
C ILE A 79 16.04 15.83 -5.09
N MET A 80 15.23 15.03 -4.39
CA MET A 80 14.22 14.18 -4.99
C MET A 80 12.84 14.49 -4.45
N GLU A 81 11.86 14.43 -5.34
CA GLU A 81 10.46 14.26 -4.99
C GLU A 81 10.14 12.77 -4.92
N ILE A 82 9.55 12.32 -3.81
CA ILE A 82 9.04 10.96 -3.62
C ILE A 82 7.54 11.07 -3.41
N THR A 83 6.77 10.42 -4.28
CA THR A 83 5.31 10.30 -4.15
C THR A 83 4.95 8.84 -3.92
N GLU A 84 4.33 8.55 -2.79
CA GLU A 84 3.73 7.25 -2.48
C GLU A 84 2.23 7.34 -2.72
N PHE A 85 1.63 6.32 -3.32
CA PHE A 85 0.20 6.34 -3.64
C PHE A 85 -0.47 4.99 -3.49
N THR A 86 -1.76 5.04 -3.20
CA THR A 86 -2.68 3.91 -3.15
C THR A 86 -3.95 4.28 -3.90
N ALA A 87 -4.36 3.43 -4.84
CA ALA A 87 -5.68 3.49 -5.46
C ALA A 87 -6.46 2.25 -5.02
N ASP A 88 -7.61 2.50 -4.39
CA ASP A 88 -8.50 1.50 -3.80
C ASP A 88 -9.97 1.97 -3.99
N LYS A 89 -10.94 1.24 -3.43
CA LYS A 89 -12.38 1.52 -3.54
C LYS A 89 -12.79 2.82 -2.86
N THR A 90 -11.97 3.32 -1.95
CA THR A 90 -12.17 4.59 -1.24
C THR A 90 -11.63 5.77 -2.03
N GLY A 91 -10.83 5.51 -3.07
CA GLY A 91 -10.35 6.51 -4.02
C GLY A 91 -8.84 6.42 -4.25
N TYR A 92 -8.28 7.53 -4.72
CA TYR A 92 -6.84 7.69 -4.92
C TYR A 92 -6.25 8.55 -3.81
N HIS A 93 -5.31 7.99 -3.07
CA HIS A 93 -4.59 8.66 -1.98
C HIS A 93 -3.12 8.75 -2.36
N ALA A 94 -2.54 9.95 -2.26
CA ALA A 94 -1.12 10.17 -2.52
C ALA A 94 -0.50 11.05 -1.45
N HIS A 95 0.73 10.72 -1.08
CA HIS A 95 1.56 11.50 -0.18
C HIS A 95 2.88 11.81 -0.87
N THR A 96 3.24 13.09 -0.91
CA THR A 96 4.46 13.57 -1.56
C THR A 96 5.37 14.22 -0.54
N ARG A 97 6.66 13.88 -0.61
CA ARG A 97 7.71 14.48 0.20
C ARG A 97 8.92 14.81 -0.66
N ILE A 98 9.64 15.86 -0.27
CA ILE A 98 10.91 16.24 -0.88
C ILE A 98 12.02 15.83 0.09
N VAL A 99 13.03 15.13 -0.42
CA VAL A 99 14.19 14.68 0.34
C VAL A 99 15.48 15.06 -0.37
N ALA A 100 16.54 15.28 0.40
CA ALA A 100 17.89 15.36 -0.12
C ALA A 100 18.61 14.07 0.24
N ILE A 101 19.07 13.31 -0.75
CA ILE A 101 19.80 12.06 -0.53
C ILE A 101 21.14 12.06 -1.27
N PRO A 102 22.18 11.37 -0.77
CA PRO A 102 23.44 11.26 -1.48
C PRO A 102 23.25 10.66 -2.88
N ALA A 103 23.93 11.21 -3.89
CA ALA A 103 23.86 10.70 -5.26
C ALA A 103 24.24 9.22 -5.42
N ALA A 104 24.98 8.66 -4.45
CA ALA A 104 25.32 7.24 -4.40
C ALA A 104 24.12 6.35 -4.03
N GLU A 105 23.14 6.89 -3.30
CA GLU A 105 21.99 6.17 -2.74
C GLU A 105 20.75 6.22 -3.65
N THR A 106 20.70 7.12 -4.65
CA THR A 106 19.60 7.19 -5.64
C THR A 106 19.49 5.94 -6.53
N ARG A 107 20.45 5.01 -6.43
CA ARG A 107 20.46 3.71 -7.15
C ARG A 107 19.73 2.58 -6.42
N LEU A 108 19.16 2.83 -5.23
CA LEU A 108 18.37 1.82 -4.53
C LEU A 108 17.11 1.47 -5.32
N SER A 109 16.80 0.18 -5.43
CA SER A 109 15.74 -0.30 -6.30
C SER A 109 14.37 0.25 -5.86
N PRO A 110 13.46 0.55 -6.80
CA PRO A 110 12.15 1.17 -6.48
C PRO A 110 11.29 0.39 -5.46
N GLY A 111 11.49 -0.93 -5.34
CA GLY A 111 10.83 -1.77 -4.32
C GLY A 111 11.37 -1.64 -2.89
N ALA A 112 12.60 -1.14 -2.71
CA ALA A 112 13.19 -0.96 -1.38
C ALA A 112 12.51 0.15 -0.57
N LEU A 113 11.98 1.17 -1.24
CA LEU A 113 11.28 2.30 -0.60
C LEU A 113 9.97 1.89 0.06
N MET A 114 9.22 0.97 -0.57
CA MET A 114 7.95 0.49 -0.02
C MET A 114 8.15 -0.42 1.21
N SER A 115 9.26 -1.15 1.27
CA SER A 115 9.63 -1.98 2.43
C SER A 115 10.04 -1.15 3.66
N ALA A 116 10.53 0.08 3.45
CA ALA A 116 10.95 0.97 4.52
C ALA A 116 9.80 1.82 5.12
N ALA A 117 8.63 1.86 4.46
CA ALA A 117 7.50 2.68 4.89
C ALA A 117 6.67 2.07 6.03
N GLY A 118 6.89 0.80 6.39
CA GLY A 118 6.30 0.16 7.59
C GLY A 118 4.84 -0.18 7.47
#